data_AF-A0A1H4TB04-F1
#
_entry.id   AF-A0A1H4TB04-F1
#
_cell.length_a   1.000
_cell.length_b   1.000
_cell.length_c   1.000
_cell.angle_alpha   90.00
_cell.angle_beta   90.00
_cell.angle_gamma   90.00
#
_symmetry.space_group_name_H-M   'P 1'
#
loop_
_entity.id
_entity.type
_entity.pdbx_description
1 polymer ?
#
loop_
_entity_poly.entity_id
_entity_poly.type
_entity_poly.pdbx_seq_one_letter_code
_entity_poly.pdbx_strand_id
1 'polypeptide(L)'
;MRYLAWSMVLMLACLPLFGIAGGFFAASEILGGLLMVVVGIAVAVVGIMFGVQRLHDIGWSGWLLLVTLVPIVGGVFSLLMFIIPGSTAANRFGPPPPPNSRAVKILALLWVAIIVLGIVAAIAIPAYMGYSNAGL
;
A
#
# COMPACT_ATOMS: atom_id res chain seq x y z
N MET A 1 4.33 -1.41 -11.61
CA MET A 1 4.86 -0.02 -11.54
C MET A 1 3.79 1.02 -11.21
N ARG A 2 2.71 1.19 -11.99
CA ARG A 2 1.65 2.19 -11.66
C ARG A 2 1.02 1.94 -10.29
N TYR A 3 0.64 0.70 -10.01
CA TYR A 3 0.09 0.30 -8.73
C TYR A 3 1.01 0.66 -7.56
N LEU A 4 2.31 0.34 -7.65
CA LEU A 4 3.32 0.70 -6.64
C LEU A 4 3.45 2.22 -6.44
N ALA A 5 3.49 3.00 -7.53
CA ALA A 5 3.59 4.45 -7.44
C ALA A 5 2.36 5.07 -6.77
N TRP A 6 1.15 4.64 -7.17
CA TRP A 6 -0.09 5.18 -6.63
C TRP A 6 -0.38 4.68 -5.22
N SER A 7 0.07 3.48 -4.83
CA SER A 7 0.00 3.03 -3.44
C SER A 7 0.90 3.85 -2.53
N MET A 8 2.06 4.30 -3.00
CA MET A 8 2.91 5.24 -2.26
C MET A 8 2.21 6.59 -2.09
N VAL A 9 1.66 7.14 -3.18
CA VAL A 9 0.93 8.42 -3.13
C VAL A 9 -0.24 8.33 -2.16
N LEU A 10 -1.01 7.24 -2.22
CA LEU A 10 -2.10 6.99 -1.28
C LEU A 10 -1.58 6.97 0.16
N MET A 11 -0.55 6.17 0.46
CA MET A 11 0.00 6.11 1.81
C MET A 11 0.43 7.49 2.33
N LEU A 12 1.19 8.24 1.51
CA LEU A 12 1.67 9.56 1.91
C LEU A 12 0.52 10.56 2.10
N ALA A 13 -0.54 10.47 1.29
CA ALA A 13 -1.74 11.29 1.44
C ALA A 13 -2.55 10.90 2.70
N CYS A 14 -2.55 9.62 3.08
CA CYS A 14 -3.25 9.14 4.27
C CYS A 14 -2.63 9.69 5.57
N LEU A 15 -1.30 9.86 5.63
CA LEU A 15 -0.61 10.33 6.83
C LEU A 15 -1.15 11.67 7.40
N PRO A 16 -1.24 12.77 6.63
CA PRO A 16 -1.80 14.01 7.14
C PRO A 16 -3.30 13.89 7.42
N LEU A 17 -4.06 13.10 6.65
CA LEU A 17 -5.50 12.93 6.88
C LEU A 17 -5.77 12.26 8.23
N PHE A 18 -5.07 11.18 8.54
CA PHE A 18 -5.17 10.52 9.85
C PHE A 18 -4.54 11.36 10.97
N GLY A 19 -3.47 12.12 10.68
CA GLY A 19 -2.89 13.05 11.64
C GLY A 19 -3.87 14.15 12.07
N ILE A 20 -4.60 14.74 11.11
CA ILE A 20 -5.65 15.72 11.40
C ILE A 20 -6.77 15.09 12.22
N ALA A 21 -7.28 13.93 11.80
CA ALA A 21 -8.34 13.22 12.53
C ALA A 21 -7.91 12.85 13.97
N GLY A 22 -6.65 12.42 14.16
CA GLY A 22 -6.06 12.17 15.47
C GLY A 22 -5.94 13.44 16.32
N GLY A 23 -5.62 14.58 15.72
CA GLY A 23 -5.62 15.89 16.39
C GLY A 23 -7.01 16.26 16.92
N PHE A 24 -8.06 16.04 16.13
CA PHE A 24 -9.44 16.23 16.60
C PHE A 24 -9.85 15.22 17.67
N PHE A 25 -9.35 13.98 17.62
CA PHE A 25 -9.62 12.96 18.64
C PHE A 25 -9.10 13.37 20.02
N ALA A 26 -7.93 14.00 20.08
CA ALA A 26 -7.38 14.52 21.34
C ALA A 26 -8.23 15.65 21.94
N ALA A 27 -8.99 16.40 21.13
CA ALA A 27 -9.89 17.46 21.60
C ALA A 27 -11.31 16.94 21.90
N SER A 28 -11.80 15.98 21.12
CA SER A 28 -13.11 15.36 21.26
C SER A 28 -13.09 13.96 20.67
N GLU A 29 -13.23 12.96 21.54
CA GLU A 29 -13.20 11.55 21.14
C GLU A 29 -14.30 11.22 20.11
N ILE A 30 -15.50 11.80 20.28
CA ILE A 30 -16.62 11.58 19.36
C ILE A 30 -16.30 12.17 17.98
N LEU A 31 -15.89 13.44 17.91
CA LEU A 31 -15.62 14.10 16.64
C LEU A 31 -14.43 13.45 15.92
N GLY A 32 -13.32 13.23 16.63
CA GLY A 32 -12.16 12.57 16.07
C GLY A 32 -12.47 11.14 15.63
N GLY A 33 -13.24 10.39 16.42
CA GLY A 33 -13.65 9.03 16.07
C GLY A 33 -14.45 8.98 14.77
N LEU A 34 -15.40 9.89 14.60
CA LEU A 34 -16.16 10.02 13.35
C LEU A 34 -15.26 10.37 12.16
N LEU A 35 -14.33 11.32 12.34
CA LEU A 35 -13.37 11.70 11.29
C LEU A 35 -12.46 10.52 10.90
N MET A 36 -11.98 9.76 11.89
CA MET A 36 -11.17 8.55 11.65
C MET A 36 -11.92 7.51 10.81
N VAL A 37 -13.21 7.29 11.10
CA VAL A 37 -14.06 6.37 10.32
C VAL A 37 -14.24 6.88 8.89
N VAL A 38 -14.57 8.16 8.70
CA VAL A 38 -14.77 8.77 7.38
C VAL A 38 -13.49 8.69 6.53
N VAL A 39 -12.35 9.09 7.10
CA VAL A 39 -11.05 8.99 6.44
C VAL A 39 -10.73 7.53 6.13
N GLY A 40 -10.96 6.62 7.07
CA GLY A 40 -10.74 5.18 6.89
C GLY A 40 -11.54 4.60 5.73
N ILE A 41 -12.83 4.93 5.62
CA ILE A 41 -13.69 4.50 4.51
C ILE A 41 -13.18 5.07 3.18
N ALA A 42 -12.87 6.37 3.13
CA ALA A 42 -12.39 7.01 1.91
C ALA A 42 -11.09 6.36 1.41
N VAL A 43 -10.13 6.11 2.31
CA VAL A 43 -8.88 5.42 2.01
C VAL A 43 -9.11 3.98 1.57
N ALA A 44 -10.01 3.25 2.24
CA ALA A 44 -10.36 1.88 1.88
C ALA A 44 -10.96 1.79 0.47
N VAL A 45 -11.89 2.69 0.12
CA VAL A 45 -12.48 2.74 -1.22
C VAL A 45 -11.42 2.96 -2.29
N VAL A 46 -10.54 3.96 -2.12
CA VAL A 46 -9.46 4.23 -3.09
C VAL A 46 -8.48 3.06 -3.18
N GLY A 47 -8.12 2.45 -2.04
CA GLY A 47 -7.26 1.26 -2.00
C GLY A 47 -7.86 0.07 -2.74
N ILE A 48 -9.16 -0.18 -2.57
CA ILE A 48 -9.90 -1.23 -3.27
C ILE A 48 -9.90 -0.95 -4.78
N MET A 49 -10.17 0.29 -5.20
CA MET A 49 -10.14 0.66 -6.62
C MET A 49 -8.79 0.38 -7.27
N PHE A 50 -7.69 0.72 -6.59
CA PHE A 50 -6.33 0.41 -7.08
C PHE A 50 -6.05 -1.10 -7.12
N GLY A 51 -6.48 -1.85 -6.11
CA GLY A 51 -6.33 -3.31 -6.07
C GLY A 51 -7.09 -4.02 -7.19
N VAL A 52 -8.35 -3.63 -7.41
CA VAL A 52 -9.19 -4.17 -8.49
C VAL A 52 -8.59 -3.84 -9.85
N GLN A 53 -8.18 -2.58 -10.07
CA GLN A 53 -7.53 -2.20 -11.32
C GLN A 53 -6.23 -3.00 -11.55
N ARG A 54 -5.46 -3.24 -10.48
CA ARG A 54 -4.24 -4.04 -10.58
C ARG A 54 -4.51 -5.50 -10.97
N LEU A 55 -5.55 -6.11 -10.40
CA LEU A 55 -5.97 -7.46 -10.78
C LEU A 55 -6.42 -7.50 -12.24
N HIS A 56 -7.17 -6.49 -12.68
CA HIS A 56 -7.58 -6.36 -14.07
C HIS A 56 -6.38 -6.17 -15.01
N ASP A 57 -5.35 -5.41 -14.63
CA ASP A 57 -4.11 -5.27 -15.41
C ASP A 57 -3.42 -6.63 -15.66
N ILE A 58 -3.57 -7.60 -14.74
CA ILE A 58 -3.01 -8.96 -14.86
C ILE A 58 -4.01 -9.92 -15.54
N GLY A 59 -5.26 -9.50 -15.79
CA GLY A 59 -6.32 -10.34 -16.37
C GLY A 59 -7.08 -11.18 -15.34
N TRP A 60 -6.89 -10.94 -14.05
CA TRP A 60 -7.53 -11.64 -12.94
C TRP A 60 -8.81 -10.94 -12.49
N SER A 61 -9.71 -11.68 -11.83
CA SER A 61 -10.96 -11.11 -11.29
C SER A 61 -10.68 -10.18 -10.12
N GLY A 62 -11.32 -9.00 -10.09
CA GLY A 62 -11.25 -8.07 -8.96
C GLY A 62 -11.70 -8.67 -7.62
N TRP A 63 -12.56 -9.69 -7.64
CA TRP A 63 -12.99 -10.42 -6.45
C TRP A 63 -11.84 -11.12 -5.71
N LEU A 64 -10.74 -11.43 -6.41
CA LEU A 64 -9.55 -11.99 -5.76
C LEU A 64 -8.92 -11.02 -4.75
N LEU A 65 -9.28 -9.73 -4.78
CA LEU A 65 -8.83 -8.79 -3.76
C LEU A 65 -9.30 -9.21 -2.36
N LEU A 66 -10.43 -9.93 -2.22
CA LEU A 66 -10.90 -10.42 -0.92
C LEU A 66 -9.90 -11.40 -0.26
N VAL A 67 -9.00 -12.01 -1.03
CA VAL A 67 -7.92 -12.85 -0.50
C VAL A 67 -6.98 -12.05 0.42
N THR A 68 -6.85 -10.73 0.22
CA THR A 68 -6.04 -9.87 1.10
C THR A 68 -6.59 -9.78 2.53
N LEU A 69 -7.85 -10.18 2.77
CA LEU A 69 -8.46 -10.22 4.09
C LEU A 69 -8.09 -11.48 4.89
N VAL A 70 -7.54 -12.51 4.24
CA VAL A 70 -7.09 -13.74 4.90
C VAL A 70 -5.68 -13.51 5.46
N PRO A 71 -5.44 -13.66 6.78
CA PRO A 71 -4.10 -13.51 7.35
C PRO A 71 -3.08 -14.44 6.69
N ILE A 72 -1.82 -14.00 6.61
CA ILE A 72 -0.68 -14.69 5.96
C ILE A 72 -0.87 -14.85 4.44
N VAL A 73 -1.92 -15.54 4.00
CA VAL A 73 -2.27 -15.78 2.59
C VAL A 73 -2.45 -14.46 1.85
N GLY A 74 -3.13 -13.49 2.46
CA GLY A 74 -3.33 -12.16 1.90
C GLY A 74 -2.03 -11.35 1.76
N GLY A 75 -1.07 -11.58 2.67
CA GLY A 75 0.27 -10.99 2.58
C GLY A 75 1.04 -11.55 1.38
N VAL A 76 1.07 -12.87 1.24
CA VAL A 76 1.67 -13.54 0.08
C VAL A 76 1.00 -13.10 -1.22
N PHE A 77 -0.34 -13.03 -1.25
CA PHE A 77 -1.10 -12.58 -2.41
C PHE A 77 -0.77 -11.12 -2.79
N SER A 78 -0.62 -10.23 -1.81
CA SER A 78 -0.23 -8.84 -2.04
C SER A 78 1.19 -8.74 -2.64
N LEU A 79 2.13 -9.59 -2.20
CA LEU A 79 3.46 -9.69 -2.80
C LEU A 79 3.38 -10.16 -4.27
N LEU A 80 2.55 -11.15 -4.57
CA LEU A 80 2.32 -11.60 -5.95
C LEU A 80 1.80 -10.46 -6.83
N MET A 81 0.86 -9.64 -6.33
CA MET A 81 0.36 -8.47 -7.06
C MET A 81 1.44 -7.42 -7.36
N PHE A 82 2.52 -7.36 -6.56
CA PHE A 82 3.65 -6.47 -6.82
C PHE A 82 4.63 -7.01 -7.88
N ILE A 83 4.83 -8.33 -7.92
CA ILE A 83 5.89 -8.96 -8.73
C ILE A 83 5.38 -9.34 -10.13
N ILE A 84 4.15 -9.85 -10.25
CA ILE A 84 3.62 -10.39 -11.51
C ILE A 84 3.48 -9.27 -12.55
N PRO A 85 4.04 -9.36 -13.76
CA PRO A 85 3.85 -8.33 -14.79
C PRO A 85 2.38 -8.24 -15.23
N GLY A 86 1.96 -7.05 -15.70
CA GLY A 86 0.66 -6.90 -16.35
C GLY A 86 0.61 -7.61 -17.71
N SER A 87 -0.59 -7.85 -18.23
CA SER A 87 -0.80 -8.44 -19.55
C SER A 87 -0.22 -7.56 -20.65
N THR A 88 0.51 -8.16 -21.60
CA THR A 88 1.03 -7.47 -22.80
C THR A 88 0.02 -7.46 -23.95
N ALA A 89 -0.93 -8.39 -23.93
CA ALA A 89 -2.05 -8.46 -24.87
C ALA A 89 -3.32 -7.86 -24.24
N ALA A 90 -4.29 -7.50 -25.09
CA ALA A 90 -5.62 -7.15 -24.62
C ALA A 90 -6.21 -8.33 -23.82
N ASN A 91 -6.86 -8.01 -22.71
CA ASN A 91 -7.56 -8.98 -21.87
C ASN A 91 -9.06 -8.64 -21.80
N ARG A 92 -9.84 -9.43 -21.06
CA ARG A 92 -11.29 -9.22 -20.89
C ARG A 92 -11.68 -7.89 -20.22
N PHE A 93 -10.72 -7.18 -19.64
CA PHE A 93 -10.90 -5.88 -18.98
C PHE A 93 -10.40 -4.70 -19.84
N GLY A 94 -9.86 -4.98 -21.04
CA GLY A 94 -9.45 -3.96 -21.99
C GLY A 94 -8.02 -4.12 -22.52
N PRO A 95 -7.56 -3.16 -23.34
CA PRO A 95 -6.20 -3.13 -23.84
C PRO A 95 -5.18 -2.81 -22.73
N PRO A 96 -3.90 -3.17 -22.90
CA PRO A 96 -2.86 -2.85 -21.94
C PRO A 96 -2.70 -1.33 -21.77
N PRO A 97 -2.36 -0.86 -20.55
CA PRO A 97 -2.18 0.56 -20.30
C PRO A 97 -0.96 1.12 -21.05
N PRO A 98 -0.94 2.43 -21.34
CA PRO A 98 0.18 3.06 -22.02
C PRO A 98 1.48 2.96 -21.21
N PRO A 99 2.65 3.10 -21.85
CA PRO A 99 3.94 3.07 -21.18
C PRO A 99 4.02 4.02 -19.98
N ASN A 100 4.71 3.58 -18.92
CA ASN A 100 4.86 4.36 -17.70
C ASN A 100 5.78 5.57 -17.92
N SER A 101 5.36 6.74 -17.45
CA SER A 101 6.19 7.95 -17.43
C SER A 101 7.40 7.76 -16.51
N ARG A 102 8.45 8.58 -16.71
CA ARG A 102 9.65 8.57 -15.85
C ARG A 102 9.31 8.80 -14.38
N ALA A 103 8.40 9.75 -14.10
CA ALA A 103 7.93 10.05 -12.75
C ALA A 103 7.32 8.82 -12.07
N VAL A 104 6.43 8.09 -12.75
CA VAL A 104 5.82 6.86 -12.20
C VAL A 104 6.87 5.80 -11.88
N LYS A 105 7.89 5.65 -12.73
CA LYS A 105 8.98 4.71 -12.47
C LYS A 105 9.80 5.10 -11.25
N ILE A 106 10.14 6.39 -11.12
CA ILE A 106 10.87 6.92 -9.97
C ILE A 106 10.07 6.73 -8.68
N LEU A 107 8.79 7.10 -8.68
CA LEU A 107 7.90 6.92 -7.53
C LEU A 107 7.80 5.45 -7.11
N ALA A 108 7.65 4.53 -8.07
CA ALA A 108 7.62 3.10 -7.78
C ALA A 108 8.96 2.59 -7.19
N LEU A 109 10.09 3.08 -7.69
CA LEU A 109 11.42 2.71 -7.16
C LEU A 109 11.64 3.24 -5.75
N LEU A 110 11.25 4.49 -5.49
CA LEU A 110 11.29 5.08 -4.15
C LEU A 110 10.42 4.27 -3.18
N TRP A 111 9.25 3.83 -3.63
CA TRP A 111 8.36 3.01 -2.82
C TRP A 111 8.99 1.68 -2.43
N VAL A 112 9.62 1.00 -3.38
CA VAL A 112 10.36 -0.24 -3.11
C VAL A 112 11.53 0.01 -2.16
N ALA A 113 12.27 1.11 -2.32
CA ALA A 113 13.37 1.47 -1.42
C ALA A 113 12.88 1.70 0.02
N ILE A 114 11.74 2.38 0.20
CA ILE A 114 11.12 2.59 1.53
C ILE A 114 10.76 1.25 2.17
N ILE A 115 10.14 0.33 1.41
CA ILE A 115 9.77 -1.00 1.92
C ILE A 115 11.03 -1.77 2.35
N VAL A 116 12.08 -1.76 1.53
CA VAL A 116 13.35 -2.45 1.85
C VAL A 116 14.01 -1.84 3.08
N LEU A 117 14.11 -0.52 3.17
CA LEU A 117 14.66 0.17 4.33
C LEU A 117 13.86 -0.11 5.60
N GLY A 118 12.52 -0.15 5.49
CA GLY A 118 11.65 -0.50 6.60
C GLY A 118 11.88 -1.92 7.12
N ILE A 119 12.01 -2.91 6.22
CA ILE A 119 12.31 -4.30 6.59
C ILE A 119 13.69 -4.40 7.25
N VAL A 120 14.70 -3.75 6.67
CA VAL A 120 16.06 -3.74 7.24
C VAL A 120 16.06 -3.09 8.62
N ALA A 121 15.39 -1.95 8.80
CA ALA A 121 15.28 -1.28 10.09
C ALA A 121 14.55 -2.15 11.13
N ALA A 122 13.46 -2.82 10.74
CA ALA A 122 12.71 -3.71 11.62
C ALA A 122 13.53 -4.90 12.15
N ILE A 123 14.52 -5.38 11.38
CA ILE A 123 15.44 -6.45 11.80
C ILE A 123 16.64 -5.88 12.55
N ALA A 124 17.24 -4.80 12.04
CA ALA A 124 18.48 -4.24 12.56
C ALA A 124 18.31 -3.52 13.90
N ILE A 125 17.19 -2.81 14.13
CA ILE A 125 16.99 -2.05 15.37
C ILE A 125 16.89 -2.99 16.59
N PRO A 126 16.04 -4.04 16.60
CA PRO A 126 16.00 -4.97 17.73
C PRO A 126 17.32 -5.71 17.94
N ALA A 127 18.01 -6.08 16.84
CA ALA A 127 19.33 -6.71 16.93
C ALA A 127 20.35 -5.77 17.59
N TYR A 128 20.42 -4.51 17.16
CA TYR A 128 21.30 -3.50 17.74
C TYR A 128 20.97 -3.21 19.21
N MET A 129 19.69 -3.05 19.55
CA MET A 129 19.25 -2.89 20.95
C MET A 129 19.65 -4.10 21.81
N GLY A 130 19.59 -5.32 21.24
CA GLY A 130 20.10 -6.52 21.89
C GLY A 130 21.59 -6.46 22.20
N TYR A 131 22.42 -6.01 21.26
CA TYR A 131 23.87 -5.81 21.48
C TYR A 131 24.14 -4.73 22.53
N SER A 132 23.50 -3.56 22.41
CA SER A 132 23.72 -2.44 23.35
C SER A 132 23.30 -2.79 24.78
N ASN A 133 22.20 -3.54 24.95
CA ASN A 133 21.73 -3.96 26.27
C ASN A 133 22.60 -5.08 26.89
N ALA A 134 23.30 -5.85 26.07
CA ALA A 134 24.24 -6.88 26.52
C ALA A 134 25.59 -6.32 26.99
N GLY A 135 25.85 -5.02 26.80
CA GLY A 135 27.11 -4.37 27.19
C GLY A 135 28.33 -4.83 26.38
N LEU A 136 28.11 -5.36 25.18
CA LEU A 136 29.12 -5.74 24.20
C LEU A 136 29.20 -4.70 23.06
#